data_AF-A0A413RR64-F1
#
_entry.id   AF-A0A413RR64-F1
#
_cell.length_a   1.000
_cell.length_b   1.000
_cell.length_c   1.000
_cell.angle_alpha   90.00
_cell.angle_beta   90.00
_cell.angle_gamma   90.00
#
_symmetry.space_group_name_H-M   'P 1'
#
loop_
_entity.id
_entity.type
_entity.pdbx_description
1 polymer ?
#
loop_
_entity_poly.entity_id
_entity_poly.type
_entity_poly.pdbx_seq_one_letter_code
_entity_poly.pdbx_strand_id
1 'polypeptide(L)'
;MSELDLGATPTAAAPAPAGGLVLTPPAPVVVVKQEEAASAVPLEAGKELELRAKATAFVTDLTSIDTKSPEFTQKVASITSMGEQEMRASASVSSRMLDRPASLAKGSKGKDGDAQTRVANTLVDLRTTVTDLDPNRADLTGVKKVLKWIPGGNKVDAYFARYQSAQSHIDAIIKALASGQDELRKDNAAIETEKTNLWTSMGKLAEYNSLAGALDAEIEGKIAQLEAAGRQEDADALRSDALFPVRQRRQDFMTQMAVSVQGYMALDLVRRNNLELIKGV
;
A
#
# COMPACT_ATOMS: atom_id res chain seq x y z
N MET A 1 -21.51 5.03 51.35
CA MET A 1 -20.45 4.45 52.19
C MET A 1 -19.97 3.23 51.40
N SER A 2 -19.24 3.42 50.30
CA SER A 2 -17.77 3.55 50.25
C SER A 2 -17.09 2.34 50.88
N GLU A 3 -16.44 1.52 50.04
CA GLU A 3 -15.05 0.98 50.06
C GLU A 3 -15.00 0.00 48.86
N LEU A 4 -14.47 0.30 47.67
CA LEU A 4 -13.11 0.67 47.27
C LEU A 4 -12.05 -0.38 47.63
N ASP A 5 -11.91 -1.42 46.80
CA ASP A 5 -10.63 -2.13 46.62
C ASP A 5 -10.45 -2.48 45.14
N LEU A 6 -9.48 -1.82 44.51
CA LEU A 6 -9.01 -2.05 43.15
C LEU A 6 -7.57 -2.55 43.26
N GLY A 7 -7.41 -3.87 43.27
CA GLY A 7 -6.11 -4.53 43.17
C GLY A 7 -5.46 -4.27 41.81
N ALA A 8 -4.71 -3.17 41.71
CA ALA A 8 -3.85 -2.87 40.58
C ALA A 8 -2.57 -3.73 40.65
N THR A 9 -2.47 -4.73 39.78
CA THR A 9 -1.17 -5.27 39.37
C THR A 9 -0.36 -4.15 38.69
N PRO A 10 0.91 -3.91 39.05
CA PRO A 10 1.71 -2.91 38.38
C PRO A 10 2.06 -3.44 36.98
N THR A 11 1.32 -2.98 35.97
CA THR A 11 1.83 -3.01 34.59
C THR A 11 3.09 -2.16 34.58
N ALA A 12 4.23 -2.81 34.39
CA ALA A 12 5.52 -2.15 34.24
C ALA A 12 5.39 -1.07 33.15
N ALA A 13 5.49 0.18 33.57
CA ALA A 13 5.59 1.30 32.66
C ALA A 13 6.86 1.10 31.82
N ALA A 14 6.68 1.01 30.50
CA ALA A 14 7.80 1.06 29.57
C ALA A 14 8.59 2.36 29.84
N PRO A 15 9.93 2.31 29.89
CA PRO A 15 10.72 3.50 30.14
C PRO A 15 10.50 4.50 28.99
N ALA A 16 10.30 5.76 29.34
CA ALA A 16 10.24 6.86 28.40
C ALA A 16 11.50 6.87 27.50
N PRO A 17 11.38 7.10 26.18
CA PRO A 17 12.53 7.03 25.29
C PRO A 17 13.44 8.23 25.54
N ALA A 18 14.70 7.94 25.86
CA ALA A 18 15.77 8.92 25.78
C ALA A 18 16.04 9.24 24.29
N GLY A 19 15.46 10.35 23.80
CA GLY A 19 15.95 11.19 22.69
C GLY A 19 16.59 10.50 21.47
N GLY A 20 16.01 9.43 20.96
CA GLY A 20 16.48 8.75 19.74
C GLY A 20 15.35 8.56 18.74
N LEU A 21 15.55 9.01 17.49
CA LEU A 21 14.72 8.60 16.37
C LEU A 21 14.92 7.09 16.15
N VAL A 22 14.11 6.26 16.80
CA VAL A 22 14.10 4.81 16.59
C VAL A 22 13.17 4.52 15.42
N LEU A 23 13.74 4.39 14.23
CA LEU A 23 13.04 3.95 13.03
C LEU A 23 12.72 2.46 13.17
N THR A 24 11.55 2.15 13.71
CA THR A 24 11.07 0.76 13.76
C THR A 24 10.51 0.43 12.37
N PRO A 25 11.01 -0.62 11.69
CA PRO A 25 10.44 -1.02 10.40
C PRO A 25 8.96 -1.37 10.59
N PRO A 26 8.09 -0.93 9.68
CA PRO A 26 6.66 -1.17 9.81
C PRO A 26 6.37 -2.68 9.70
N ALA A 27 5.39 -3.14 10.48
CA ALA A 27 5.00 -4.55 10.48
C ALA A 27 4.58 -4.99 9.06
N PRO A 28 4.86 -6.25 8.66
CA PRO A 28 4.41 -6.78 7.38
C PRO A 28 2.90 -6.60 7.21
N VAL A 29 2.48 -6.23 6.00
CA VAL A 29 1.05 -6.15 5.69
C VAL A 29 0.40 -7.52 5.85
N VAL A 30 -0.74 -7.57 6.54
CA VAL A 30 -1.50 -8.80 6.75
C VAL A 30 -2.13 -9.23 5.43
N VAL A 31 -2.02 -10.52 5.10
CA VAL A 31 -2.66 -11.11 3.92
C VAL A 31 -4.17 -11.06 4.11
N VAL A 32 -4.85 -10.26 3.28
CA VAL A 32 -6.31 -10.12 3.28
C VAL A 32 -6.95 -11.32 2.59
N LYS A 33 -7.94 -11.94 3.22
CA LYS A 33 -8.74 -13.02 2.60
C LYS A 33 -9.68 -12.47 1.53
N GLN A 34 -10.05 -13.31 0.57
CA GLN A 34 -10.84 -12.89 -0.60
C GLN A 34 -12.22 -12.34 -0.22
N GLU A 35 -12.89 -12.98 0.74
CA GLU A 35 -14.21 -12.59 1.23
C GLU A 35 -14.18 -11.29 2.03
N GLU A 36 -13.10 -11.07 2.79
CA GLU A 36 -12.86 -9.84 3.55
C GLU A 36 -12.59 -8.66 2.60
N ALA A 37 -11.82 -8.88 1.53
CA ALA A 37 -11.56 -7.86 0.52
C ALA A 37 -12.82 -7.47 -0.26
N ALA A 38 -13.65 -8.45 -0.62
CA ALA A 38 -14.93 -8.21 -1.27
C ALA A 38 -15.89 -7.36 -0.40
N SER A 39 -15.84 -7.56 0.92
CA SER A 39 -16.68 -6.83 1.88
C SER A 39 -16.13 -5.44 2.24
N ALA A 40 -14.82 -5.21 2.04
CA ALA A 40 -14.16 -3.95 2.37
C ALA A 40 -14.51 -2.80 1.40
N VAL A 41 -15.03 -3.11 0.22
CA VAL A 41 -15.37 -2.14 -0.83
C VAL A 41 -16.89 -2.06 -0.96
N PRO A 42 -17.55 -1.06 -0.33
CA PRO A 42 -19.00 -0.97 -0.35
C PRO A 42 -19.50 -0.61 -1.76
N LEU A 43 -20.62 -1.21 -2.13
CA LEU A 43 -21.37 -0.83 -3.32
C LEU A 43 -22.27 0.37 -3.01
N GLU A 44 -22.44 1.25 -4.00
CA GLU A 44 -23.39 2.35 -3.86
C GLU A 44 -24.83 1.85 -3.70
N ALA A 45 -25.61 2.56 -2.88
CA ALA A 45 -26.99 2.23 -2.63
C ALA A 45 -27.79 2.21 -3.95
N GLY A 46 -28.52 1.11 -4.20
CA GLY A 46 -29.29 0.92 -5.43
C GLY A 46 -28.52 0.33 -6.60
N LYS A 47 -27.17 0.33 -6.58
CA LYS A 47 -26.37 -0.27 -7.65
C LYS A 47 -26.59 -1.78 -7.76
N GLU A 48 -26.76 -2.45 -6.62
CA GLU A 48 -27.05 -3.88 -6.58
C GLU A 48 -28.35 -4.25 -7.31
N LEU A 49 -29.40 -3.41 -7.20
CA LEU A 49 -30.66 -3.61 -7.92
C LEU A 49 -30.48 -3.44 -9.43
N GLU A 50 -29.71 -2.43 -9.85
CA GLU A 50 -29.39 -2.21 -11.26
C GLU A 50 -28.60 -3.40 -11.84
N LEU A 51 -27.59 -3.89 -11.13
CA LEU A 51 -26.76 -5.02 -11.55
C LEU A 51 -27.58 -6.32 -11.62
N ARG A 52 -28.49 -6.54 -10.66
CA ARG A 52 -29.44 -7.66 -10.70
C ARG A 52 -30.35 -7.57 -11.93
N ALA A 53 -30.93 -6.40 -12.21
CA ALA A 53 -31.78 -6.21 -13.39
C ALA A 53 -31.00 -6.47 -14.71
N LYS A 54 -29.72 -6.05 -14.78
CA LYS A 54 -28.84 -6.36 -15.92
C LYS A 54 -28.58 -7.85 -16.06
N ALA A 55 -28.33 -8.55 -14.96
CA ALA A 55 -28.13 -10.00 -14.96
C ALA A 55 -29.39 -10.73 -15.48
N THR A 56 -30.56 -10.40 -14.94
CA THR A 56 -31.83 -10.99 -15.38
C THR A 56 -32.09 -10.74 -16.87
N ALA A 57 -31.88 -9.52 -17.35
CA ALA A 57 -32.03 -9.18 -18.77
C ALA A 57 -31.05 -9.97 -19.65
N PHE A 58 -29.79 -10.06 -19.24
CA PHE A 58 -28.76 -10.82 -19.95
C PHE A 58 -29.10 -12.31 -20.04
N VAL A 59 -29.52 -12.94 -18.95
CA VAL A 59 -29.89 -14.37 -18.93
C VAL A 59 -31.15 -14.64 -19.74
N THR A 60 -32.12 -13.73 -19.68
CA THR A 60 -33.34 -13.82 -20.50
C THR A 60 -33.00 -13.84 -21.99
N ASP A 61 -32.13 -12.92 -22.41
CA ASP A 61 -31.66 -12.80 -23.79
C ASP A 61 -30.81 -14.01 -24.19
N LEU A 62 -29.83 -14.42 -23.36
CA LEU A 62 -28.99 -15.60 -23.58
C LEU A 62 -29.82 -16.88 -23.78
N THR A 63 -30.89 -17.06 -23.00
CA THR A 63 -31.74 -18.26 -23.09
C THR A 63 -32.81 -18.21 -24.17
N SER A 64 -32.95 -17.07 -24.85
CA SER A 64 -33.77 -16.95 -26.05
C SER A 64 -33.04 -17.42 -27.31
N ILE A 65 -31.71 -17.57 -27.23
CA ILE A 65 -30.84 -17.98 -28.32
C ILE A 65 -30.66 -19.51 -28.31
N ASP A 66 -30.52 -20.11 -29.49
CA ASP A 66 -30.15 -21.52 -29.62
C ASP A 66 -28.73 -21.75 -29.07
N THR A 67 -28.60 -22.67 -28.11
CA THR A 67 -27.35 -23.01 -27.42
C THR A 67 -26.26 -23.52 -28.36
N LYS A 68 -26.63 -24.02 -29.54
CA LYS A 68 -25.69 -24.53 -30.56
C LYS A 68 -25.28 -23.47 -31.58
N SER A 69 -25.81 -22.25 -31.47
CA SER A 69 -25.55 -21.17 -32.41
C SER A 69 -24.25 -20.41 -32.12
N PRO A 70 -23.61 -19.81 -33.15
CA PRO A 70 -22.48 -18.90 -32.94
C PRO A 70 -22.83 -17.69 -32.07
N GLU A 71 -24.09 -17.24 -32.11
CA GLU A 71 -24.58 -16.10 -31.34
C GLU A 71 -24.55 -16.40 -29.83
N PHE A 72 -24.94 -17.61 -29.42
CA PHE A 72 -24.84 -18.06 -28.03
C PHE A 72 -23.38 -18.01 -27.55
N THR A 73 -22.47 -18.60 -28.33
CA THR A 73 -21.03 -18.59 -28.02
C THR A 73 -20.48 -17.17 -27.89
N GLN A 74 -20.87 -16.25 -28.78
CA GLN A 74 -20.45 -14.86 -28.71
C GLN A 74 -20.98 -14.16 -27.45
N LYS A 75 -22.22 -14.46 -27.06
CA LYS A 75 -22.81 -13.87 -25.86
C LYS A 75 -22.18 -14.43 -24.58
N VAL A 76 -21.91 -15.72 -24.53
CA VAL A 76 -21.10 -16.34 -23.46
C VAL A 76 -19.70 -15.71 -23.39
N ALA A 77 -19.05 -15.44 -24.52
CA ALA A 77 -17.74 -14.79 -24.53
C ALA A 77 -17.76 -13.36 -23.94
N SER A 78 -18.93 -12.69 -23.89
CA SER A 78 -19.05 -11.42 -23.18
C SER A 78 -18.98 -11.58 -21.65
N ILE A 79 -19.34 -12.75 -21.11
CA ILE A 79 -19.18 -13.09 -19.69
C ILE A 79 -17.69 -13.25 -19.36
N THR A 80 -16.95 -13.98 -20.18
CA THR A 80 -15.53 -14.26 -19.94
C THR A 80 -14.67 -13.01 -20.03
N SER A 81 -15.00 -12.11 -20.96
CA SER A 81 -14.31 -10.83 -21.14
C SER A 81 -14.76 -9.72 -20.16
N MET A 82 -15.79 -9.97 -19.35
CA MET A 82 -16.30 -9.01 -18.37
C MET A 82 -15.21 -8.59 -17.37
N GLY A 83 -15.08 -7.29 -17.15
CA GLY A 83 -14.14 -6.71 -16.18
C GLY A 83 -12.65 -6.95 -16.49
N GLU A 84 -12.29 -7.41 -17.69
CA GLU A 84 -10.89 -7.60 -18.07
C GLU A 84 -10.08 -6.30 -18.04
N GLN A 85 -10.69 -5.20 -18.49
CA GLN A 85 -10.04 -3.88 -18.50
C GLN A 85 -9.69 -3.44 -17.07
N GLU A 86 -10.62 -3.62 -16.14
CA GLU A 86 -10.47 -3.25 -14.73
C GLU A 86 -9.47 -4.15 -14.02
N MET A 87 -9.43 -5.45 -14.35
CA MET A 87 -8.39 -6.34 -13.85
C MET A 87 -7.00 -5.91 -14.34
N ARG A 88 -6.85 -5.58 -15.63
CA ARG A 88 -5.58 -5.08 -16.17
C ARG A 88 -5.18 -3.74 -15.56
N ALA A 89 -6.14 -2.83 -15.38
CA ALA A 89 -5.90 -1.53 -14.73
C ALA A 89 -5.40 -1.71 -13.29
N SER A 90 -6.05 -2.58 -12.51
CA SER A 90 -5.67 -2.88 -11.13
C SER A 90 -4.29 -3.52 -11.04
N ALA A 91 -3.98 -4.48 -11.91
CA ALA A 91 -2.67 -5.13 -11.98
C ALA A 91 -1.55 -4.15 -12.37
N SER A 92 -1.84 -3.17 -13.24
CA SER A 92 -0.86 -2.16 -13.65
C SER A 92 -0.38 -1.29 -12.49
N VAL A 93 -1.24 -1.04 -11.49
CA VAL A 93 -0.84 -0.28 -10.29
C VAL A 93 0.13 -1.10 -9.43
N SER A 94 -0.15 -2.39 -9.25
CA SER A 94 0.77 -3.31 -8.55
C SER A 94 2.15 -3.37 -9.23
N SER A 95 2.19 -3.39 -10.57
CA SER A 95 3.47 -3.32 -11.30
C SER A 95 4.22 -2.02 -11.01
N ARG A 96 3.55 -0.86 -11.07
CA ARG A 96 4.19 0.43 -10.77
C ARG A 96 4.71 0.52 -9.33
N MET A 97 4.03 -0.13 -8.37
CA MET A 97 4.53 -0.23 -7.00
C MET A 97 5.83 -1.03 -6.91
N LEU A 98 5.96 -2.13 -7.68
CA LEU A 98 7.20 -2.90 -7.76
C LEU A 98 8.31 -2.15 -8.50
N ASP A 99 7.94 -1.33 -9.50
CA ASP A 99 8.88 -0.54 -10.30
C ASP A 99 9.39 0.71 -9.57
N ARG A 100 8.68 1.19 -8.54
CA ARG A 100 9.06 2.38 -7.77
C ARG A 100 10.44 2.23 -7.11
N PRO A 101 10.71 1.19 -6.29
CA PRO A 101 12.04 0.98 -5.72
C PRO A 101 13.12 0.78 -6.80
N ALA A 102 12.77 0.07 -7.89
CA ALA A 102 13.71 -0.28 -8.96
C ALA A 102 14.11 0.94 -9.82
N SER A 103 13.18 1.85 -10.08
CA SER A 103 13.43 3.10 -10.83
C SER A 103 14.24 4.11 -10.02
N LEU A 104 13.99 4.18 -8.71
CA LEU A 104 14.79 4.99 -7.79
C LEU A 104 16.22 4.45 -7.64
N ALA A 105 16.38 3.12 -7.63
CA ALA A 105 17.70 2.47 -7.60
C ALA A 105 18.47 2.60 -8.93
N LYS A 106 17.79 2.69 -10.08
CA LYS A 106 18.44 2.81 -11.41
C LYS A 106 18.76 4.26 -11.81
N GLY A 107 17.98 5.23 -11.31
CA GLY A 107 18.21 6.67 -11.58
C GLY A 107 19.43 7.24 -10.86
N SER A 108 19.86 6.60 -9.78
CA SER A 108 21.10 6.93 -9.07
C SER A 108 22.20 5.97 -9.53
N LYS A 109 23.13 6.45 -10.38
CA LYS A 109 24.46 5.80 -10.52
C LYS A 109 25.21 6.02 -9.20
N GLY A 110 24.83 5.31 -8.15
CA GLY A 110 25.35 5.47 -6.81
C GLY A 110 24.74 4.42 -5.90
N LYS A 111 25.52 3.96 -4.92
CA LYS A 111 25.18 2.94 -3.92
C LYS A 111 24.01 3.32 -2.99
N ASP A 112 23.30 4.40 -3.27
CA ASP A 112 22.36 5.02 -2.36
C ASP A 112 20.95 4.71 -2.85
N GLY A 113 20.22 3.92 -2.05
CA GLY A 113 18.88 3.37 -2.35
C GLY A 113 17.78 4.41 -2.59
N ASP A 114 16.53 4.07 -2.29
CA ASP A 114 15.39 4.98 -2.46
C ASP A 114 15.48 6.27 -1.61
N ALA A 115 14.57 7.22 -1.86
CA ALA A 115 14.53 8.50 -1.15
C ALA A 115 14.47 8.33 0.38
N GLN A 116 13.73 7.33 0.86
CA GLN A 116 13.62 7.00 2.29
C GLN A 116 14.98 6.64 2.88
N THR A 117 15.71 5.74 2.21
CA THR A 117 17.04 5.30 2.62
C THR A 117 18.02 6.47 2.68
N ARG A 118 18.01 7.34 1.66
CA ARG A 118 18.90 8.51 1.60
C ARG A 118 18.62 9.51 2.72
N VAL A 119 17.35 9.85 2.96
CA VAL A 119 16.97 10.76 4.05
C VAL A 119 17.33 10.16 5.41
N ALA A 120 17.02 8.88 5.64
CA ALA A 120 17.35 8.19 6.88
C ALA A 120 18.86 8.20 7.17
N ASN A 121 19.69 7.88 6.18
CA ASN A 121 21.15 7.92 6.32
C ASN A 121 21.65 9.35 6.60
N THR A 122 21.13 10.34 5.87
CA THR A 122 21.53 11.75 6.04
C THR A 122 21.15 12.28 7.44
N LEU A 123 20.03 11.82 8.02
CA LEU A 123 19.64 12.15 9.41
C LEU A 123 20.62 11.52 10.43
N VAL A 124 21.10 10.30 10.18
CA VAL A 124 22.12 9.64 11.02
C VAL A 124 23.45 10.38 10.92
N ASP A 125 23.85 10.80 9.72
CA ASP A 125 25.06 11.58 9.48
C ASP A 125 25.00 12.95 10.18
N LEU A 126 23.85 13.64 10.10
CA LEU A 126 23.61 14.88 10.83
C LEU A 126 23.81 14.68 12.33
N ARG A 127 23.16 13.65 12.89
CA ARG A 127 23.25 13.33 14.32
C ARG A 127 24.69 13.08 14.74
N THR A 128 25.43 12.28 13.96
CA THR A 128 26.83 11.94 14.25
C THR A 128 27.70 13.20 14.21
N THR A 129 27.56 14.01 13.16
CA THR A 129 28.31 15.26 13.00
C THR A 129 28.03 16.26 14.13
N VAL A 130 26.76 16.42 14.53
CA VAL A 130 26.38 17.29 15.66
C VAL A 130 26.91 16.73 16.99
N THR A 131 26.90 15.41 17.17
CA THR A 131 27.40 14.76 18.40
C THR A 131 28.92 14.91 18.51
N ASP A 132 29.67 14.81 17.41
CA ASP A 132 31.12 14.96 17.37
C ASP A 132 31.58 16.41 17.63
N LEU A 133 30.68 17.37 17.41
CA LEU A 133 30.90 18.79 17.69
C LEU A 133 30.53 19.21 19.11
N ASP A 134 29.99 18.32 19.95
CA ASP A 134 29.61 18.66 21.34
C ASP A 134 30.85 19.03 22.19
N PRO A 135 30.96 20.29 22.65
CA PRO A 135 32.11 20.76 23.42
C PRO A 135 32.25 20.08 24.78
N ASN A 136 31.21 19.41 25.29
CA ASN A 136 31.26 18.68 26.57
C ASN A 136 31.96 17.32 26.45
N ARG A 137 32.10 16.76 25.24
CA ARG A 137 32.85 15.53 24.96
C ARG A 137 34.31 15.78 24.60
N ALA A 138 34.62 16.97 24.07
CA ALA A 138 36.00 17.42 24.02
C ALA A 138 36.46 17.62 25.47
N ASP A 139 37.34 16.77 25.97
CA ASP A 139 37.85 16.77 27.35
C ASP A 139 38.61 18.08 27.68
N LEU A 140 37.84 19.14 27.93
CA LEU A 140 38.28 20.49 28.28
C LEU A 140 38.39 20.65 29.81
N THR A 141 37.88 19.68 30.58
CA THR A 141 37.85 19.71 32.05
C THR A 141 39.13 19.15 32.68
N GLY A 142 39.83 18.20 32.04
CA GLY A 142 41.13 17.69 32.51
C GLY A 142 42.32 18.67 32.39
N VAL A 143 42.15 19.75 31.62
CA VAL A 143 43.26 20.66 31.24
C VAL A 143 43.60 21.70 32.31
N LYS A 144 42.70 21.97 33.27
CA LYS A 144 42.92 23.02 34.30
C LYS A 144 44.13 22.77 35.22
N LYS A 145 44.65 21.54 35.31
CA LYS A 145 45.83 21.22 36.15
C LYS A 145 47.17 21.16 35.40
N VAL A 146 47.19 21.14 34.06
CA VAL A 146 48.42 20.97 33.25
C VAL A 146 48.77 22.21 32.41
N LEU A 147 47.95 23.27 32.45
CA LEU A 147 48.11 24.47 31.61
C LEU A 147 49.16 25.50 32.10
N LYS A 148 49.95 25.20 33.14
CA LYS A 148 50.94 26.16 33.68
C LYS A 148 52.34 26.11 33.02
N TRP A 149 52.59 25.19 32.08
CA TRP A 149 53.97 24.97 31.59
C TRP A 149 54.12 24.68 30.08
N ILE A 150 53.12 24.99 29.23
CA ILE A 150 53.22 24.76 27.78
C ILE A 150 52.89 26.05 27.00
N PRO A 151 53.82 26.59 26.19
CA PRO A 151 53.52 27.62 25.21
C PRO A 151 52.91 26.95 23.96
N GLY A 152 51.60 27.11 23.74
CA GLY A 152 50.93 26.59 22.54
C GLY A 152 49.42 26.42 22.68
N GLY A 153 48.66 27.42 22.23
CA GLY A 153 47.18 27.47 22.22
C GLY A 153 46.47 26.49 21.28
N ASN A 154 47.16 25.43 20.83
CA ASN A 154 46.77 24.62 19.66
C ASN A 154 45.45 23.86 19.78
N LYS A 155 44.91 23.65 20.99
CA LYS A 155 43.67 22.87 21.20
C LYS A 155 42.40 23.68 20.92
N VAL A 156 42.42 24.97 21.23
CA VAL A 156 41.30 25.88 20.95
C VAL A 156 41.25 26.18 19.46
N ASP A 157 42.41 26.46 18.87
CA ASP A 157 42.53 26.65 17.42
C ASP A 157 42.14 25.38 16.63
N ALA A 158 42.53 24.18 17.11
CA ALA A 158 42.10 22.92 16.50
C ALA A 158 40.60 22.66 16.65
N TYR A 159 39.98 23.06 17.77
CA TYR A 159 38.53 22.99 17.95
C TYR A 159 37.80 23.94 16.99
N PHE A 160 38.23 25.20 16.87
CA PHE A 160 37.62 26.15 15.94
C PHE A 160 37.87 25.79 14.48
N ALA A 161 39.03 25.23 14.14
CA ALA A 161 39.30 24.70 12.81
C ALA A 161 38.39 23.50 12.47
N ARG A 162 38.17 22.59 13.43
CA ARG A 162 37.19 21.50 13.27
C ARG A 162 35.78 22.04 13.10
N TYR A 163 35.36 22.99 13.95
CA TYR A 163 34.04 23.62 13.85
C TYR A 163 33.83 24.32 12.50
N GLN A 164 34.80 25.11 12.05
CA GLN A 164 34.75 25.80 10.76
C GLN A 164 34.72 24.82 9.58
N SER A 165 35.48 23.72 9.65
CA SER A 165 35.43 22.65 8.64
C SER A 165 34.12 21.87 8.66
N ALA A 166 33.50 21.71 9.83
CA ALA A 166 32.26 20.98 10.00
C ALA A 166 31.04 21.81 9.60
N GLN A 167 31.14 23.14 9.65
CA GLN A 167 30.06 24.04 9.22
C GLN A 167 29.68 23.81 7.75
N SER A 168 30.66 23.78 6.84
CA SER A 168 30.39 23.51 5.42
C SER A 168 29.84 22.09 5.18
N HIS A 169 30.23 21.12 6.01
CA HIS A 169 29.68 19.77 5.98
C HIS A 169 28.22 19.76 6.48
N ILE A 170 27.92 20.40 7.60
CA ILE A 170 26.56 20.54 8.13
C ILE A 170 25.65 21.24 7.10
N ASP A 171 26.12 22.31 6.46
CA ASP A 171 25.35 23.01 5.42
C ASP A 171 25.02 22.09 4.24
N ALA A 172 25.98 21.23 3.85
CA ALA A 172 25.75 20.22 2.81
C ALA A 172 24.73 19.15 3.24
N ILE A 173 24.80 18.69 4.49
CA ILE A 173 23.84 17.74 5.08
C ILE A 173 22.43 18.36 5.12
N ILE A 174 22.29 19.60 5.61
CA ILE A 174 21.01 20.31 5.68
C ILE A 174 20.41 20.45 4.28
N LYS A 175 21.22 20.82 3.28
CA LYS A 175 20.76 20.93 1.89
C LYS A 175 20.31 19.58 1.33
N ALA A 176 21.03 18.50 1.64
CA ALA A 176 20.64 17.13 1.24
C ALA A 176 19.33 16.70 1.93
N LEU A 177 19.15 17.00 3.21
CA LEU A 177 17.90 16.74 3.95
C LEU A 177 16.72 17.52 3.36
N ALA A 178 16.89 18.81 3.06
CA ALA A 178 15.85 19.62 2.44
C ALA A 178 15.43 19.05 1.07
N SER A 179 16.40 18.68 0.23
CA SER A 179 16.12 18.03 -1.06
C SER A 179 15.42 16.68 -0.90
N GLY A 180 15.84 15.87 0.07
CA GLY A 180 15.21 14.59 0.38
C GLY A 180 13.78 14.76 0.88
N GLN A 181 13.54 15.76 1.73
CA GLN A 181 12.21 16.09 2.23
C GLN A 181 11.25 16.45 1.07
N ASP A 182 11.73 17.23 0.09
CA ASP A 182 10.94 17.58 -1.10
C ASP A 182 10.66 16.36 -1.99
N GLU A 183 11.60 15.42 -2.10
CA GLU A 183 11.39 14.16 -2.81
C GLU A 183 10.33 13.29 -2.12
N LEU A 184 10.39 13.15 -0.79
CA LEU A 184 9.40 12.43 0.00
C LEU A 184 8.00 13.06 -0.10
N ARG A 185 7.91 14.39 -0.16
CA ARG A 185 6.64 15.11 -0.39
C ARG A 185 6.05 14.79 -1.76
N LYS A 186 6.89 14.79 -2.82
CA LYS A 186 6.46 14.44 -4.17
C LYS A 186 6.00 12.99 -4.26
N ASP A 187 6.73 12.07 -3.62
CA ASP A 187 6.35 10.65 -3.61
C ASP A 187 5.02 10.44 -2.88
N ASN A 188 4.79 11.12 -1.75
CA ASN A 188 3.49 11.08 -1.06
C ASN A 188 2.33 11.57 -1.94
N ALA A 189 2.53 12.65 -2.70
CA ALA A 189 1.50 13.15 -3.62
C ALA A 189 1.18 12.14 -4.74
N ALA A 190 2.21 11.49 -5.28
CA ALA A 190 2.02 10.41 -6.24
C ALA A 190 1.27 9.22 -5.59
N ILE A 191 1.71 8.75 -4.41
CA ILE A 191 1.08 7.65 -3.67
C ILE A 191 -0.44 7.89 -3.47
N GLU A 192 -0.86 9.10 -3.11
CA GLU A 192 -2.30 9.39 -2.95
C GLU A 192 -3.06 9.28 -4.28
N THR A 193 -2.43 9.66 -5.40
CA THR A 193 -3.00 9.46 -6.74
C THR A 193 -3.15 7.97 -7.05
N GLU A 194 -2.14 7.14 -6.75
CA GLU A 194 -2.24 5.69 -6.93
C GLU A 194 -3.30 5.05 -6.03
N LYS A 195 -3.41 5.47 -4.77
CA LYS A 195 -4.44 5.01 -3.84
C LYS A 195 -5.84 5.32 -4.37
N THR A 196 -6.05 6.52 -4.91
CA THR A 196 -7.32 6.93 -5.53
C THR A 196 -7.66 6.06 -6.74
N ASN A 197 -6.67 5.78 -7.59
CA ASN A 197 -6.83 4.90 -8.75
C ASN A 197 -7.19 3.46 -8.32
N LEU A 198 -6.46 2.89 -7.35
CA LEU A 198 -6.76 1.55 -6.82
C LEU A 198 -8.17 1.49 -6.21
N TRP A 199 -8.56 2.51 -5.43
CA TRP A 199 -9.89 2.57 -4.83
C TRP A 199 -10.98 2.56 -5.90
N THR A 200 -10.81 3.36 -6.95
CA THR A 200 -11.74 3.42 -8.07
C THR A 200 -11.84 2.08 -8.80
N SER A 201 -10.70 1.43 -9.09
CA SER A 201 -10.69 0.11 -9.73
C SER A 201 -11.31 -0.98 -8.85
N MET A 202 -11.05 -0.97 -7.54
CA MET A 202 -11.68 -1.88 -6.60
C MET A 202 -13.20 -1.71 -6.55
N GLY A 203 -13.70 -0.47 -6.60
CA GLY A 203 -15.14 -0.20 -6.70
C GLY A 203 -15.76 -0.84 -7.95
N LYS A 204 -15.09 -0.73 -9.10
CA LYS A 204 -15.54 -1.39 -10.34
C LYS A 204 -15.48 -2.91 -10.27
N LEU A 205 -14.43 -3.48 -9.67
CA LEU A 205 -14.34 -4.93 -9.45
C LEU A 205 -15.44 -5.43 -8.50
N ALA A 206 -15.82 -4.64 -7.49
CA ALA A 206 -16.94 -4.96 -6.62
C ALA A 206 -18.27 -4.98 -7.40
N GLU A 207 -18.49 -4.01 -8.30
CA GLU A 207 -19.66 -4.00 -9.20
C GLU A 207 -19.69 -5.28 -10.07
N TYR A 208 -18.56 -5.67 -10.66
CA TYR A 208 -18.48 -6.90 -11.47
C TYR A 208 -18.65 -8.18 -10.65
N ASN A 209 -18.13 -8.22 -9.42
CA ASN A 209 -18.33 -9.35 -8.50
C ASN A 209 -19.82 -9.52 -8.15
N SER A 210 -20.52 -8.42 -7.89
CA SER A 210 -21.97 -8.42 -7.65
C SER A 210 -22.76 -8.84 -8.89
N LEU A 211 -22.40 -8.33 -10.07
CA LEU A 211 -23.01 -8.75 -11.34
C LEU A 211 -22.81 -10.25 -11.59
N ALA A 212 -21.60 -10.76 -11.40
CA ALA A 212 -21.31 -12.18 -11.53
C ALA A 212 -22.11 -13.04 -10.53
N GLY A 213 -22.27 -12.57 -9.29
CA GLY A 213 -23.14 -13.23 -8.30
C GLY A 213 -24.62 -13.25 -8.71
N ALA A 214 -25.12 -12.17 -9.30
CA ALA A 214 -26.49 -12.12 -9.82
C ALA A 214 -26.67 -13.03 -11.05
N LEU A 215 -25.70 -13.03 -11.97
CA LEU A 215 -25.68 -13.93 -13.13
C LEU A 215 -25.68 -15.40 -12.70
N ASP A 216 -24.87 -15.77 -11.70
CA ASP A 216 -24.83 -17.13 -11.14
C ASP A 216 -26.22 -17.60 -10.72
N ALA A 217 -26.89 -16.81 -9.87
CA ALA A 217 -28.22 -17.13 -9.36
C ALA A 217 -29.29 -17.22 -10.46
N GLU A 218 -29.28 -16.28 -11.41
CA GLU A 218 -30.23 -16.25 -12.53
C GLU A 218 -30.02 -17.45 -13.48
N ILE A 219 -28.76 -17.78 -13.81
CA ILE A 219 -28.43 -18.92 -14.66
C ILE A 219 -28.80 -20.23 -13.97
N GLU A 220 -28.49 -20.38 -12.68
CA GLU A 220 -28.82 -21.57 -11.90
C GLU A 220 -30.34 -21.78 -11.83
N GLY A 221 -31.11 -20.71 -11.59
CA GLY A 221 -32.57 -20.76 -11.64
C GLY A 221 -33.09 -21.15 -13.02
N LYS A 222 -32.46 -20.65 -14.10
CA LYS A 222 -32.88 -20.96 -15.47
C LYS A 222 -32.54 -22.39 -15.89
N ILE A 223 -31.40 -22.92 -15.45
CA ILE A 223 -31.02 -24.32 -15.63
C ILE A 223 -32.09 -25.22 -15.01
N ALA A 224 -32.49 -24.97 -13.75
CA ALA A 224 -33.52 -25.76 -13.09
C ALA A 224 -34.88 -25.73 -13.84
N GLN A 225 -35.25 -24.58 -14.42
CA GLN A 225 -36.44 -24.48 -15.27
C GLN A 225 -36.34 -25.30 -16.56
N LEU A 226 -35.17 -25.30 -17.21
CA LEU A 226 -34.95 -26.08 -18.44
C LEU A 226 -34.98 -27.58 -18.17
N GLU A 227 -34.38 -28.03 -17.07
CA GLU A 227 -34.42 -29.42 -16.62
C GLU A 227 -35.85 -29.88 -16.32
N ALA A 228 -36.63 -29.06 -15.61
CA ALA A 228 -38.04 -29.34 -15.33
C ALA A 228 -38.89 -29.40 -16.63
N ALA A 229 -38.49 -28.68 -17.67
CA ALA A 229 -39.12 -28.72 -18.99
C ALA A 229 -38.60 -29.86 -19.90
N GLY A 230 -37.69 -30.71 -19.41
CA GLY A 230 -37.10 -31.82 -20.19
C GLY A 230 -36.06 -31.38 -21.23
N ARG A 231 -35.60 -30.12 -21.20
CA ARG A 231 -34.60 -29.57 -22.12
C ARG A 231 -33.18 -29.78 -21.58
N GLN A 232 -32.80 -31.04 -21.39
CA GLN A 232 -31.54 -31.40 -20.73
C GLN A 232 -30.30 -30.86 -21.47
N GLU A 233 -30.28 -30.96 -22.80
CA GLU A 233 -29.14 -30.47 -23.60
C GLU A 233 -28.88 -28.97 -23.41
N ASP A 234 -29.95 -28.16 -23.35
CA ASP A 234 -29.82 -26.72 -23.15
C ASP A 234 -29.39 -26.37 -21.73
N ALA A 235 -29.88 -27.12 -20.74
CA ALA A 235 -29.47 -26.98 -19.35
C ALA A 235 -27.98 -27.30 -19.16
N ASP A 236 -27.49 -28.36 -19.81
CA ASP A 236 -26.08 -28.75 -19.77
C ASP A 236 -25.19 -27.71 -20.47
N ALA A 237 -25.61 -27.18 -21.62
CA ALA A 237 -24.90 -26.10 -22.30
C ALA A 237 -24.82 -24.82 -21.43
N LEU A 238 -25.93 -24.41 -20.80
CA LEU A 238 -25.91 -23.28 -19.87
C LEU A 238 -24.97 -23.52 -18.68
N ARG A 239 -24.94 -24.75 -18.17
CA ARG A 239 -24.09 -25.13 -17.03
C ARG A 239 -22.61 -25.07 -17.38
N SER A 240 -22.21 -25.69 -18.49
CA SER A 240 -20.79 -25.75 -18.91
C SER A 240 -20.31 -24.42 -19.45
N ASP A 241 -21.11 -23.77 -20.27
CA ASP A 241 -20.64 -22.67 -21.11
C ASP A 241 -20.92 -21.30 -20.46
N ALA A 242 -21.94 -21.17 -19.62
CA ALA A 242 -22.25 -19.91 -18.95
C ALA A 242 -21.97 -19.94 -17.43
N LEU A 243 -22.58 -20.87 -16.69
CA LEU A 243 -22.51 -20.87 -15.22
C LEU A 243 -21.07 -21.07 -14.71
N PHE A 244 -20.33 -22.04 -15.25
CA PHE A 244 -18.95 -22.28 -14.85
C PHE A 244 -18.04 -21.07 -15.13
N PRO A 245 -18.04 -20.46 -16.33
CA PRO A 245 -17.28 -19.23 -16.57
C PRO A 245 -17.68 -18.04 -15.68
N VAL A 246 -18.97 -17.85 -15.38
CA VAL A 246 -19.42 -16.82 -14.41
C VAL A 246 -18.76 -17.04 -13.04
N ARG A 247 -18.80 -18.28 -12.54
CA ARG A 247 -18.22 -18.64 -11.23
C ARG A 247 -16.72 -18.42 -11.19
N GLN A 248 -16.01 -18.85 -12.23
CA GLN A 248 -14.58 -18.62 -12.36
C GLN A 248 -14.27 -17.12 -12.36
N ARG A 249 -15.01 -16.34 -13.15
CA ARG A 249 -14.80 -14.89 -13.24
C ARG A 249 -15.03 -14.18 -11.91
N ARG A 250 -16.06 -14.60 -11.16
CA ARG A 250 -16.31 -14.10 -9.80
C ARG A 250 -15.12 -14.35 -8.87
N GLN A 251 -14.56 -15.56 -8.91
CA GLN A 251 -13.38 -15.91 -8.12
C GLN A 251 -12.15 -15.08 -8.51
N ASP A 252 -11.94 -14.84 -9.80
CA ASP A 252 -10.86 -13.97 -10.28
C ASP A 252 -11.01 -12.54 -9.76
N PHE A 253 -12.22 -11.99 -9.77
CA PHE A 253 -12.47 -10.65 -9.23
C PHE A 253 -12.16 -10.57 -7.73
N MET A 254 -12.63 -11.53 -6.92
CA MET A 254 -12.34 -11.55 -5.49
C MET A 254 -10.84 -11.69 -5.21
N THR A 255 -10.13 -12.48 -6.02
CA THR A 255 -8.67 -12.62 -5.92
C THR A 255 -7.98 -11.29 -6.23
N GLN A 256 -8.36 -10.63 -7.32
CA GLN A 256 -7.78 -9.35 -7.71
C GLN A 256 -8.11 -8.25 -6.69
N MET A 257 -9.32 -8.24 -6.12
CA MET A 257 -9.69 -7.32 -5.04
C MET A 257 -8.81 -7.53 -3.81
N ALA A 258 -8.54 -8.77 -3.40
CA ALA A 258 -7.65 -9.06 -2.27
C ALA A 258 -6.23 -8.51 -2.51
N VAL A 259 -5.68 -8.71 -3.71
CA VAL A 259 -4.37 -8.16 -4.09
C VAL A 259 -4.39 -6.63 -4.09
N SER A 260 -5.45 -6.02 -4.62
CA SER A 260 -5.60 -4.56 -4.65
C SER A 260 -5.73 -3.93 -3.26
N VAL A 261 -6.46 -4.58 -2.33
CA VAL A 261 -6.54 -4.13 -0.93
C VAL A 261 -5.18 -4.20 -0.25
N GLN A 262 -4.41 -5.29 -0.46
CA GLN A 262 -3.06 -5.40 0.07
C GLN A 262 -2.12 -4.32 -0.50
N GLY A 263 -2.21 -4.05 -1.81
CA GLY A 263 -1.49 -2.95 -2.45
C GLY A 263 -1.85 -1.58 -1.84
N TYR A 264 -3.14 -1.33 -1.61
CA TYR A 264 -3.61 -0.09 -0.98
C TYR A 264 -3.05 0.08 0.44
N MET A 265 -3.04 -0.98 1.24
CA MET A 265 -2.47 -0.94 2.60
C MET A 265 -0.95 -0.73 2.59
N ALA A 266 -0.24 -1.36 1.66
CA ALA A 266 1.19 -1.19 1.49
C ALA A 266 1.55 0.27 1.11
N LEU A 267 0.81 0.87 0.18
CA LEU A 267 0.95 2.30 -0.16
C LEU A 267 0.78 3.21 1.05
N ASP A 268 -0.22 2.92 1.90
CA ASP A 268 -0.46 3.73 3.10
C ASP A 268 0.66 3.62 4.14
N LEU A 269 1.26 2.43 4.27
CA LEU A 269 2.42 2.20 5.12
C LEU A 269 3.65 2.98 4.61
N VAL A 270 3.93 2.96 3.30
CA VAL A 270 5.02 3.73 2.69
C VAL A 270 4.81 5.23 2.92
N ARG A 271 3.59 5.72 2.69
CA ARG A 271 3.23 7.12 2.91
C ARG A 271 3.45 7.55 4.37
N ARG A 272 3.02 6.73 5.33
CA ARG A 272 3.25 7.01 6.76
C ARG A 272 4.74 7.08 7.09
N ASN A 273 5.55 6.18 6.55
CA ASN A 273 6.99 6.23 6.74
C ASN A 273 7.62 7.52 6.17
N ASN A 274 7.23 7.93 4.95
CA ASN A 274 7.64 9.20 4.36
C ASN A 274 7.28 10.39 5.26
N LEU A 275 6.08 10.40 5.85
CA LEU A 275 5.66 11.46 6.76
C LEU A 275 6.51 11.50 8.05
N GLU A 276 6.86 10.36 8.62
CA GLU A 276 7.74 10.32 9.80
C GLU A 276 9.16 10.80 9.47
N LEU A 277 9.71 10.44 8.31
CA LEU A 277 11.00 10.95 7.85
C LEU A 277 10.95 12.47 7.61
N ILE A 278 9.89 12.99 6.99
CA ILE A 278 9.70 14.42 6.78
C ILE A 278 9.65 15.18 8.11
N LYS A 279 9.04 14.63 9.16
CA LYS A 279 9.01 15.23 10.51
C LYS A 279 10.37 15.21 11.20
N GLY A 280 11.21 14.22 10.88
CA GLY A 280 12.56 14.09 11.42
C GLY A 280 13.56 15.08 10.81
N VAL A 281 13.22 15.67 9.66
CA VAL A 281 13.95 16.76 8.98
C VAL A 281 13.44 18.12 9.44
#